data_AF-A0A8J9VPV5-F1
#
_entry.id   AF-A0A8J9VPV5-F1
#
_cell.length_a   1.000
_cell.length_b   1.000
_cell.length_c   1.000
_cell.angle_alpha   90.00
_cell.angle_beta   90.00
_cell.angle_gamma   90.00
#
_symmetry.space_group_name_H-M   'P 1'
#
loop_
_entity.id
_entity.type
_entity.pdbx_description
1 polymer ?
#
loop_
_entity_poly.entity_id
_entity_poly.type
_entity_poly.pdbx_seq_one_letter_code
_entity_poly.pdbx_strand_id
1 'polypeptide(L)'
;MIQFEKCCFYIPRKTGCLIIGYLNLIGSIIGLLFSIYGIVLGDQATRSSKPKHVDVAYMIIGSAVVLALIFLLAFAFCIVLLVGINKNKPGHVKAYLKYNLIFLTIHAVLLLLSIQIDALLLLVLFIYFFLVINSYYTKMQEEKATKEIQKV
;
A
#
# COMPACT_ATOMS: atom_id res chain seq x y z
N MET A 1 25.27 -8.41 -5.86
CA MET A 1 24.05 -7.77 -5.34
C MET A 1 23.45 -6.94 -6.47
N ILE A 2 22.23 -7.26 -6.91
CA ILE A 2 21.65 -6.69 -8.14
C ILE A 2 21.29 -5.22 -7.89
N GLN A 3 22.21 -4.34 -8.28
CA GLN A 3 22.03 -2.90 -8.38
C GLN A 3 21.07 -2.64 -9.55
N PHE A 4 19.78 -2.42 -9.27
CA PHE A 4 18.84 -1.95 -10.29
C PHE A 4 19.18 -0.50 -10.63
N GLU A 5 20.20 -0.30 -11.47
CA GLU A 5 20.65 1.03 -11.85
C GLU A 5 19.57 1.84 -12.56
N LYS A 6 18.66 1.12 -13.23
CA LYS A 6 17.55 1.63 -14.03
C LYS A 6 16.29 0.85 -13.68
N CYS A 7 15.30 1.50 -13.09
CA CYS A 7 13.91 1.03 -13.17
C CYS A 7 13.37 1.62 -14.48
N CYS A 8 13.08 0.76 -15.47
CA CYS A 8 12.60 1.16 -16.81
C CYS A 8 13.46 2.23 -17.49
N PHE A 9 14.69 1.87 -17.90
CA PHE A 9 15.57 2.47 -18.93
C PHE A 9 15.83 4.01 -19.01
N TYR A 10 15.02 4.90 -18.40
CA TYR A 10 15.12 6.36 -18.61
C TYR A 10 14.51 7.25 -17.49
N ILE A 11 13.82 6.70 -16.49
CA ILE A 11 13.13 7.53 -15.47
C ILE A 11 13.98 7.67 -14.20
N PRO A 12 14.23 8.90 -13.69
CA PRO A 12 14.92 9.10 -12.42
C PRO A 12 14.15 8.41 -11.27
N ARG A 13 14.85 7.60 -10.46
CA ARG A 13 14.23 6.73 -9.43
C ARG A 13 13.41 7.46 -8.37
N LYS A 14 13.70 8.73 -8.10
CA LYS A 14 12.86 9.61 -7.27
C LYS A 14 11.44 9.71 -7.82
N THR A 15 11.32 9.86 -9.14
CA THR A 15 10.05 9.96 -9.85
C THR A 15 9.29 8.63 -9.81
N GLY A 16 9.99 7.49 -9.93
CA GLY A 16 9.37 6.16 -9.79
C GLY A 16 8.75 5.93 -8.41
N CYS A 17 9.47 6.28 -7.33
CA CYS A 17 8.95 6.16 -5.97
C CYS A 17 7.78 7.13 -5.70
N LEU A 18 7.84 8.35 -6.25
CA LEU A 18 6.72 9.30 -6.22
C LEU A 18 5.49 8.77 -6.96
N ILE A 19 5.66 8.27 -8.19
CA ILE A 19 4.57 7.70 -9.01
C ILE A 19 3.91 6.55 -8.25
N ILE A 20 4.68 5.66 -7.63
CA ILE A 20 4.15 4.54 -6.83
C ILE A 20 3.38 5.05 -5.61
N GLY A 21 3.92 6.04 -4.89
CA GLY A 21 3.22 6.66 -3.76
C GLY A 21 1.88 7.28 -4.18
N TYR A 22 1.85 7.95 -5.34
CA TYR A 22 0.63 8.52 -5.91
C TYR A 22 -0.35 7.45 -6.40
N LEU A 23 0.12 6.39 -7.05
CA LEU A 23 -0.72 5.25 -7.45
C LEU A 23 -1.37 4.58 -6.24
N ASN A 24 -0.61 4.35 -5.17
CA ASN A 24 -1.15 3.76 -3.95
C ASN A 24 -2.14 4.70 -3.23
N LEU A 25 -1.91 6.01 -3.33
CA LEU A 25 -2.84 7.03 -2.82
C LEU A 25 -4.15 7.05 -3.62
N ILE A 26 -4.08 7.04 -4.96
CA ILE A 26 -5.25 6.93 -5.84
C ILE A 26 -6.00 5.62 -5.56
N GLY A 27 -5.27 4.50 -5.43
CA GLY A 27 -5.86 3.20 -5.07
C GLY A 27 -6.58 3.23 -3.73
N SER A 28 -6.01 3.90 -2.73
CA SER A 28 -6.64 4.06 -1.40
C SER A 28 -7.90 4.91 -1.47
N ILE A 29 -7.92 5.97 -2.29
CA ILE A 29 -9.11 6.81 -2.51
C ILE A 29 -10.21 6.00 -3.20
N ILE A 30 -9.88 5.26 -4.26
CA ILE A 30 -10.83 4.39 -4.96
C ILE A 30 -11.38 3.33 -4.01
N GLY A 31 -10.51 2.69 -3.21
CA GLY A 31 -10.91 1.70 -2.19
C GLY A 31 -11.84 2.29 -1.13
N LEU A 32 -11.62 3.53 -0.68
CA LEU A 32 -12.52 4.25 0.21
C LEU A 32 -13.89 4.48 -0.43
N LEU A 33 -13.94 4.89 -1.70
CA LEU A 33 -15.20 5.07 -2.42
C LEU A 33 -15.98 3.75 -2.53
N PHE A 34 -15.31 2.65 -2.85
CA PHE A 34 -15.93 1.32 -2.85
C PHE A 34 -16.42 0.89 -1.47
N SER A 35 -15.68 1.22 -0.40
CA SER A 35 -16.08 0.89 0.96
C SER A 35 -17.36 1.66 1.35
N ILE A 36 -17.44 2.96 1.01
CA ILE A 36 -18.64 3.78 1.22
C ILE A 36 -19.82 3.22 0.42
N TYR A 37 -19.59 2.86 -0.84
CA TYR A 37 -20.62 2.22 -1.68
C TYR A 37 -21.12 0.91 -1.06
N GLY A 38 -20.22 0.10 -0.51
CA GLY A 38 -20.55 -1.13 0.22
C GLY A 38 -21.43 -0.89 1.45
N ILE A 39 -21.19 0.19 2.20
CA ILE A 39 -22.03 0.59 3.35
C ILE A 39 -23.43 0.97 2.87
N VAL A 40 -23.54 1.76 1.80
CA VAL A 40 -24.83 2.20 1.24
C VAL A 40 -25.64 1.01 0.71
N LEU A 41 -24.98 0.06 0.04
CA LEU A 41 -25.63 -1.19 -0.39
C LEU A 41 -26.03 -2.06 0.81
N GLY A 42 -25.19 -2.13 1.83
CA GLY A 42 -25.48 -2.85 3.07
C GLY A 42 -26.72 -2.30 3.78
N ASP A 43 -26.84 -0.97 3.92
CA ASP A 43 -28.02 -0.34 4.55
C ASP A 43 -29.31 -0.61 3.75
N GLN A 44 -29.26 -0.49 2.41
CA GLN A 44 -30.40 -0.82 1.55
C GLN A 44 -30.81 -2.30 1.67
N ALA A 45 -29.84 -3.21 1.70
CA ALA A 45 -30.10 -4.63 1.92
C ALA A 45 -30.74 -4.87 3.30
N THR A 46 -30.33 -4.14 4.33
CA THR A 46 -30.88 -4.26 5.69
C THR A 46 -32.36 -3.83 5.75
N ARG A 47 -32.74 -2.76 5.03
CA ARG A 47 -34.12 -2.25 4.99
C ARG A 47 -35.08 -3.12 4.18
N SER A 48 -34.59 -3.81 3.16
CA SER A 48 -35.42 -4.61 2.24
C SER A 48 -35.50 -6.10 2.63
N SER A 49 -34.74 -6.55 3.63
CA SER A 49 -34.57 -7.96 3.96
C SER A 49 -35.46 -8.45 5.11
N LYS A 50 -35.95 -9.69 5.00
CA LYS A 50 -36.63 -10.43 6.08
C LYS A 50 -35.65 -10.74 7.24
N PRO A 51 -36.15 -10.97 8.48
CA PRO A 51 -35.33 -11.12 9.70
C PRO A 51 -34.28 -12.23 9.71
N LYS A 52 -34.23 -13.13 8.70
CA LYS A 52 -33.18 -14.14 8.56
C LYS A 52 -31.93 -13.69 7.79
N HIS A 53 -31.97 -12.55 7.08
CA HIS A 53 -30.84 -12.04 6.29
C HIS A 53 -30.21 -10.77 6.86
N VAL A 54 -30.74 -10.26 7.97
CA VAL A 54 -30.20 -9.05 8.63
C VAL A 54 -28.78 -9.28 9.15
N ASP A 55 -28.49 -10.49 9.65
CA ASP A 55 -27.15 -10.85 10.13
C ASP A 55 -26.08 -10.75 9.03
N VAL A 56 -26.42 -11.14 7.80
CA VAL A 56 -25.53 -11.04 6.64
C VAL A 56 -25.32 -9.58 6.24
N ALA A 57 -26.36 -8.74 6.31
CA ALA A 57 -26.25 -7.32 6.02
C ALA A 57 -25.35 -6.59 7.04
N TYR A 58 -25.49 -6.90 8.34
CA TYR A 58 -24.59 -6.36 9.37
C TYR A 58 -23.13 -6.82 9.17
N MET A 59 -22.88 -8.06 8.73
CA MET A 59 -21.54 -8.52 8.37
C MET A 59 -20.95 -7.74 7.18
N ILE A 60 -21.76 -7.45 6.15
CA ILE A 60 -21.32 -6.66 4.99
C ILE A 60 -20.96 -5.22 5.41
N ILE A 61 -21.81 -4.58 6.23
CA ILE A 61 -21.52 -3.23 6.75
C ILE A 61 -20.27 -3.25 7.63
N GLY A 62 -20.16 -4.22 8.54
CA GLY A 62 -19.00 -4.35 9.43
C GLY A 62 -17.69 -4.54 8.65
N SER A 63 -17.66 -5.43 7.67
CA SER A 63 -16.50 -5.64 6.82
C SER A 63 -16.14 -4.39 6.00
N ALA A 64 -17.11 -3.65 5.47
CA ALA A 64 -16.87 -2.41 4.73
C ALA A 64 -16.26 -1.31 5.61
N VAL A 65 -16.70 -1.19 6.87
CA VAL A 65 -16.12 -0.23 7.84
C VAL A 65 -14.67 -0.59 8.17
N VAL A 66 -14.38 -1.88 8.40
CA VAL A 66 -13.01 -2.35 8.65
C VAL A 66 -12.11 -2.07 7.43
N LEU A 67 -12.62 -2.31 6.22
CA LEU A 67 -11.90 -2.03 4.98
C LEU A 67 -11.60 -0.53 4.83
N ALA A 68 -12.56 0.34 5.14
CA ALA A 68 -12.39 1.79 5.10
C ALA A 68 -11.29 2.27 6.08
N LEU A 69 -11.24 1.70 7.29
CA LEU A 69 -10.19 2.01 8.27
C LEU A 69 -8.80 1.60 7.77
N ILE A 70 -8.68 0.43 7.13
CA ILE A 70 -7.43 -0.03 6.53
C ILE A 70 -6.97 0.93 5.43
N PHE A 71 -7.87 1.38 4.55
CA PHE A 71 -7.52 2.34 3.50
C PHE A 71 -7.14 3.73 4.04
N LEU A 72 -7.79 4.20 5.12
CA LEU A 72 -7.40 5.44 5.81
C LEU A 72 -5.99 5.36 6.39
N LEU A 73 -5.66 4.22 7.03
CA LEU A 73 -4.30 3.97 7.52
C LEU A 73 -3.29 3.95 6.36
N ALA A 74 -3.60 3.23 5.29
CA ALA A 74 -2.76 3.18 4.09
C ALA A 74 -2.53 4.59 3.50
N PHE A 75 -3.56 5.44 3.47
CA PHE A 75 -3.47 6.82 3.04
C PHE A 75 -2.52 7.65 3.94
N ALA A 76 -2.66 7.53 5.26
CA ALA A 76 -1.76 8.21 6.20
C ALA A 76 -0.30 7.76 6.01
N PHE A 77 -0.06 6.46 5.83
CA PHE A 77 1.27 5.91 5.57
C PHE A 77 1.84 6.35 4.23
N CYS A 78 1.02 6.51 3.19
CA CYS A 78 1.41 7.10 1.90
C CYS A 78 1.91 8.54 2.06
N ILE A 79 1.24 9.35 2.88
CA ILE A 79 1.70 10.72 3.18
C ILE A 79 3.04 10.68 3.91
N VAL A 80 3.21 9.80 4.90
CA VAL A 80 4.49 9.64 5.61
C VAL A 80 5.61 9.22 4.66
N LEU A 81 5.34 8.33 3.71
CA LEU A 81 6.29 7.95 2.66
C LEU A 81 6.64 9.16 1.78
N LEU A 82 5.64 9.89 1.31
CA LEU A 82 5.81 11.06 0.44
C LEU A 82 6.64 12.16 1.12
N VAL A 83 6.34 12.45 2.39
CA VAL A 83 7.10 13.39 3.22
C VAL A 83 8.51 12.86 3.50
N GLY A 84 8.67 11.56 3.74
CA GLY A 84 9.95 10.90 3.96
C GLY A 84 10.89 11.00 2.75
N ILE A 85 10.32 10.84 1.55
CA ILE A 85 11.02 11.02 0.26
C ILE A 85 11.41 12.50 0.09
N ASN A 86 10.46 13.43 0.31
CA ASN A 86 10.72 14.85 0.07
C ASN A 86 11.73 15.44 1.07
N LYS A 87 11.69 15.02 2.33
CA LYS A 87 12.64 15.46 3.38
C LYS A 87 13.93 14.63 3.42
N ASN A 88 14.10 13.67 2.51
CA ASN A 88 15.26 12.78 2.42
C ASN A 88 15.64 12.13 3.77
N LYS A 89 14.63 11.77 4.58
CA LYS A 89 14.82 11.16 5.91
C LYS A 89 14.60 9.65 5.81
N PRO A 90 15.66 8.82 5.74
CA PRO A 90 15.52 7.38 5.52
C PRO A 90 14.76 6.68 6.67
N GLY A 91 14.81 7.22 7.89
CA GLY A 91 14.10 6.63 9.03
C GLY A 91 12.59 6.47 8.83
N HIS A 92 11.93 7.45 8.20
CA HIS A 92 10.48 7.40 7.97
C HIS A 92 10.13 6.41 6.85
N VAL A 93 10.98 6.33 5.83
CA VAL A 93 10.86 5.35 4.73
C VAL A 93 11.04 3.93 5.27
N LYS A 94 11.97 3.70 6.22
CA LYS A 94 12.19 2.37 6.85
C LYS A 94 10.97 1.87 7.61
N ALA A 95 10.28 2.75 8.34
CA ALA A 95 9.08 2.41 9.08
C ALA A 95 7.94 1.98 8.13
N TYR A 96 7.74 2.74 7.05
CA TYR A 96 6.79 2.39 5.99
C TYR A 96 7.13 1.04 5.35
N LEU A 97 8.41 0.79 5.06
CA LEU A 97 8.86 -0.45 4.41
C LEU A 97 8.55 -1.70 5.25
N LYS A 98 8.74 -1.62 6.57
CA LYS A 98 8.37 -2.71 7.49
C LYS A 98 6.86 -2.95 7.53
N TYR A 99 6.08 -1.88 7.61
CA TYR A 99 4.62 -1.98 7.60
C TYR A 99 4.12 -2.63 6.29
N ASN A 100 4.64 -2.18 5.15
CA ASN A 100 4.27 -2.71 3.84
C ASN A 100 4.70 -4.18 3.66
N LEU A 101 5.84 -4.58 4.23
CA LEU A 101 6.28 -5.98 4.24
C LEU A 101 5.34 -6.90 5.04
N ILE A 102 4.84 -6.45 6.19
CA ILE A 102 3.89 -7.21 7.01
C ILE A 102 2.59 -7.41 6.22
N PHE A 103 2.05 -6.33 5.63
CA PHE A 103 0.86 -6.41 4.79
C PHE A 103 1.04 -7.33 3.58
N LEU A 104 2.17 -7.22 2.89
CA LEU A 104 2.52 -8.09 1.77
C LEU A 104 2.55 -9.56 2.18
N THR A 105 3.14 -9.88 3.34
CA THR A 105 3.19 -11.24 3.86
C THR A 105 1.79 -11.78 4.15
N ILE A 106 0.92 -10.97 4.77
CA ILE A 106 -0.46 -11.34 5.06
C ILE A 106 -1.22 -11.64 3.76
N HIS A 107 -1.12 -10.77 2.75
CA HIS A 107 -1.75 -10.97 1.45
C HIS A 107 -1.20 -12.19 0.72
N ALA A 108 0.10 -12.46 0.80
CA ALA A 108 0.71 -13.65 0.20
C ALA A 108 0.18 -14.95 0.83
N VAL A 109 0.00 -14.99 2.16
CA VAL A 109 -0.58 -16.15 2.85
C VAL A 109 -2.05 -16.33 2.47
N LEU A 110 -2.84 -15.26 2.41
CA LEU A 110 -4.23 -15.34 1.94
C LEU A 110 -4.32 -15.86 0.49
N LEU A 111 -3.43 -15.41 -0.39
CA LEU A 111 -3.37 -15.88 -1.78
C LEU A 111 -3.17 -17.40 -1.85
N LEU A 112 -2.26 -17.95 -1.04
CA LEU A 112 -1.99 -19.39 -1.00
C LEU A 112 -3.23 -20.20 -0.60
N LEU A 113 -4.11 -19.63 0.23
CA LEU A 113 -5.33 -20.29 0.68
C LEU A 113 -6.48 -20.19 -0.33
N SER A 114 -6.54 -19.12 -1.13
CA SER A 114 -7.70 -18.85 -1.99
C SER A 114 -7.48 -19.07 -3.49
N ILE A 115 -6.24 -19.31 -3.97
CA ILE A 115 -5.86 -19.56 -5.37
C ILE A 115 -6.76 -18.79 -6.37
N GLN A 116 -6.72 -17.46 -6.30
CA GLN A 116 -7.42 -16.59 -7.25
C GLN A 116 -6.40 -15.97 -8.21
N ILE A 117 -6.64 -16.11 -9.51
CA ILE A 117 -5.75 -15.59 -10.56
C ILE A 117 -5.62 -14.06 -10.45
N ASP A 118 -6.71 -13.37 -10.10
CA ASP A 118 -6.76 -11.93 -9.92
C ASP A 118 -5.83 -11.47 -8.79
N ALA A 119 -5.73 -12.29 -7.74
CA ALA A 119 -4.89 -12.01 -6.60
C ALA A 119 -3.39 -12.24 -6.89
N LEU A 120 -3.06 -13.05 -7.91
CA LEU A 120 -1.67 -13.21 -8.39
C LEU A 120 -1.14 -11.91 -9.02
N LEU A 121 -1.94 -11.25 -9.87
CA LEU A 121 -1.55 -9.99 -10.49
C LEU A 121 -1.32 -8.89 -9.45
N LEU A 122 -2.22 -8.81 -8.45
CA LEU A 122 -2.08 -7.94 -7.29
C LEU A 122 -0.80 -8.22 -6.51
N LEU A 123 -0.48 -9.50 -6.25
CA LEU A 123 0.76 -9.87 -5.55
C LEU A 123 2.00 -9.42 -6.30
N VAL A 124 2.07 -9.67 -7.61
CA VAL A 124 3.19 -9.23 -8.46
C VAL A 124 3.35 -7.71 -8.40
N LEU A 125 2.24 -6.97 -8.44
CA LEU A 125 2.23 -5.52 -8.31
C LEU A 125 2.78 -5.07 -6.94
N PHE A 126 2.35 -5.70 -5.84
CA PHE A 126 2.85 -5.38 -4.49
C PHE A 126 4.34 -5.71 -4.32
N ILE A 127 4.80 -6.84 -4.86
CA ILE A 127 6.23 -7.22 -4.85
C ILE A 127 7.04 -6.20 -5.65
N TYR A 128 6.53 -5.76 -6.80
CA TYR A 128 7.16 -4.71 -7.59
C TYR A 128 7.26 -3.40 -6.80
N PHE A 129 6.18 -2.96 -6.16
CA PHE A 129 6.19 -1.77 -5.30
C PHE A 129 7.18 -1.89 -4.15
N PHE A 130 7.23 -3.06 -3.48
CA PHE A 130 8.18 -3.32 -2.41
C PHE A 130 9.63 -3.22 -2.90
N LEU A 131 9.96 -3.85 -4.03
CA LEU A 131 11.29 -3.82 -4.64
C LEU A 131 11.73 -2.40 -5.00
N VAL A 132 10.85 -1.60 -5.60
CA VAL A 132 11.18 -0.21 -5.98
C VAL A 132 11.44 0.65 -4.75
N ILE A 133 10.63 0.55 -3.70
CA ILE A 133 10.81 1.32 -2.46
C ILE A 133 12.07 0.87 -1.73
N ASN A 134 12.35 -0.44 -1.67
CA ASN A 134 13.57 -0.97 -1.04
C ASN A 134 14.83 -0.54 -1.79
N SER A 135 14.82 -0.59 -3.12
CA SER A 135 15.92 -0.08 -3.95
C SER A 135 16.19 1.41 -3.70
N TYR A 136 15.13 2.20 -3.52
CA TYR A 136 15.24 3.61 -3.21
C TYR A 136 15.81 3.87 -1.79
N TYR A 137 15.38 3.08 -0.81
CA TYR A 137 15.86 3.16 0.58
C TYR A 137 17.38 2.90 0.70
N THR A 138 17.89 1.85 0.03
CA THR A 138 19.32 1.52 0.06
C THR A 138 20.18 2.66 -0.48
N LYS A 139 19.75 3.31 -1.56
CA LYS A 139 20.48 4.45 -2.14
C LYS A 139 20.49 5.67 -1.21
N MET A 140 19.40 5.95 -0.49
CA MET A 140 19.41 7.00 0.53
C MET A 140 20.42 6.72 1.65
N GLN A 141 20.63 5.45 2.01
CA GLN A 141 21.65 5.09 2.99
C GLN A 141 23.07 5.31 2.45
N GLU A 142 23.32 4.97 1.18
CA GLU A 142 24.60 5.23 0.52
C GLU A 142 24.88 6.75 0.44
N GLU A 143 23.93 7.57 -0.01
CA GLU A 143 24.09 9.03 -0.06
C GLU A 143 24.33 9.65 1.33
N LYS A 144 23.67 9.11 2.36
CA LYS A 144 23.89 9.57 3.74
C LYS A 144 25.30 9.19 4.22
N ALA A 145 25.76 7.98 3.95
CA ALA A 145 27.09 7.52 4.33
C ALA A 145 28.20 8.33 3.63
N THR A 146 28.06 8.64 2.34
CA THR A 146 29.04 9.47 1.61
C THR A 146 29.12 10.90 2.19
N LYS A 147 27.99 11.49 2.59
CA LYS A 147 27.96 12.83 3.20
C LYS A 147 28.58 12.87 4.59
N GLU A 148 28.50 11.77 5.35
CA GLU A 148 29.19 11.68 6.65
C GLU A 148 30.69 11.52 6.46
N ILE A 149 31.15 10.76 5.45
CA ILE A 149 32.57 10.62 5.11
C ILE A 149 33.18 11.94 4.62
N GLN A 150 32.45 12.75 3.83
CA GLN A 150 32.92 14.08 3.38
C GLN A 150 32.94 15.15 4.49
N LYS A 151 32.37 14.85 5.66
CA LYS A 151 32.35 15.76 6.82
C LYS A 151 33.47 15.48 7.82
N VAL A 152 34.21 14.38 7.65
CA VAL A 152 35.41 14.01 8.40
C VAL A 152 36.63 14.47 7.63
#